data_AF-A0A410Q4M4-F1
#
_entry.id   AF-A0A410Q4M4-F1
#
_cell.length_a   1.000
_cell.length_b   1.000
_cell.length_c   1.000
_cell.angle_alpha   90.00
_cell.angle_beta   90.00
_cell.angle_gamma   90.00
#
_symmetry.space_group_name_H-M   'P 1'
#
loop_
_entity.id
_entity.type
_entity.pdbx_description
1 polymer ?
#
loop_
_entity_poly.entity_id
_entity_poly.type
_entity_poly.pdbx_seq_one_letter_code
_entity_poly.pdbx_strand_id
1 'polypeptide(L)'
;MDLAFCGLFLPSCCTCYFNSPHCETCGKSMQARYEKVGRMDINRVTKEKREPIDKSYYICQTYNRLGKNACTSHKIEARDLYNLVLADIQKHARKALQDSDAFYTQLTKKLEQKQNVDEVSLKKELNALTARNQEIDQLFMSLYEDKSKGILTEHRFVVMTEQLEQEQTQGKTRTQEIMETLSRVDDRSKDVRTFIEEIGQYAAVEELDEAIVHRLIDKIVIGQIHVENGEKVQRVKIVYNFVGEIKKETT
;
A
#
# COMPACT_ATOMS: atom_id res chain seq x y z
N MET A 1 -33.72 -18.25 8.17
CA MET A 1 -33.52 -18.19 6.72
C MET A 1 -34.28 -16.98 6.26
N ASP A 2 -33.57 -15.98 5.72
CA ASP A 2 -34.09 -15.07 4.70
C ASP A 2 -32.89 -14.32 4.12
N LEU A 3 -32.22 -15.05 3.23
CA LEU A 3 -31.37 -14.53 2.17
C LEU A 3 -32.30 -13.97 1.10
N ALA A 4 -32.84 -12.77 1.29
CA ALA A 4 -33.74 -12.17 0.30
C ALA A 4 -33.76 -10.64 0.40
N PHE A 5 -32.62 -9.98 0.22
CA PHE A 5 -32.57 -8.58 -0.24
C PHE A 5 -31.24 -8.33 -0.96
N CYS A 6 -30.90 -9.22 -1.89
CA CYS A 6 -29.88 -8.99 -2.91
C CYS A 6 -30.62 -9.11 -4.25
N GLY A 7 -31.27 -8.03 -4.71
CA GLY A 7 -32.15 -8.13 -5.86
C GLY A 7 -32.93 -6.90 -6.29
N LEU A 8 -32.62 -5.71 -5.77
CA LEU A 8 -33.08 -4.45 -6.36
C LEU A 8 -31.89 -3.52 -6.48
N PHE A 9 -31.46 -3.31 -7.73
CA PHE A 9 -30.58 -2.22 -8.15
C PHE A 9 -31.22 -0.90 -7.70
N LEU A 10 -30.84 -0.44 -6.51
CA LEU A 10 -31.02 0.92 -6.06
C LEU A 10 -29.62 1.54 -6.00
N PRO A 11 -29.35 2.67 -6.68
CA PRO A 11 -28.07 3.38 -6.62
C PRO A 11 -27.84 4.07 -5.25
N SER A 12 -28.34 3.46 -4.17
CA SER A 12 -28.48 4.06 -2.83
C SER A 12 -28.08 3.10 -1.71
N CYS A 13 -27.44 1.98 -2.04
CA CYS A 13 -26.92 1.03 -1.06
C CYS A 13 -25.42 1.33 -0.81
N CYS A 14 -25.12 2.19 0.18
CA CYS A 14 -23.74 2.52 0.57
C CYS A 14 -22.86 1.31 0.90
N THR A 15 -23.45 0.14 1.14
CA THR A 15 -22.72 -1.11 1.33
C THR A 15 -22.06 -1.67 0.08
N CYS A 16 -22.33 -1.11 -1.11
CA CYS A 16 -21.74 -1.55 -2.37
C CYS A 16 -20.55 -0.68 -2.83
N TYR A 17 -20.37 0.53 -2.29
CA TYR A 17 -19.42 1.51 -2.84
C TYR A 17 -18.01 1.45 -2.23
N PHE A 18 -17.83 0.76 -1.10
CA PHE A 18 -16.54 0.65 -0.43
C PHE A 18 -16.17 -0.81 -0.21
N ASN A 19 -14.92 -1.18 -0.55
CA ASN A 19 -14.26 -2.28 0.14
C ASN A 19 -14.46 -2.09 1.65
N SER A 20 -15.01 -3.11 2.31
CA SER A 20 -15.39 -2.95 3.72
C SER A 20 -14.19 -2.49 4.55
N PRO A 21 -14.32 -1.42 5.36
CA PRO A 21 -13.20 -0.91 6.13
C PRO A 21 -12.71 -1.96 7.12
N HIS A 22 -11.44 -1.88 7.50
CA HIS A 22 -10.79 -2.84 8.37
C HIS A 22 -10.63 -2.28 9.78
N CYS A 23 -10.74 -3.13 10.79
CA CYS A 23 -10.49 -2.75 12.17
C CYS A 23 -8.98 -2.64 12.44
N GLU A 24 -8.52 -1.52 13.01
CA GLU A 24 -7.10 -1.34 13.36
C GLU A 24 -6.61 -2.35 14.39
N THR A 25 -7.44 -2.71 15.37
CA THR A 25 -7.01 -3.57 16.49
C THR A 25 -7.02 -5.06 16.15
N CYS A 26 -8.03 -5.56 15.42
CA CYS A 26 -8.11 -7.00 15.10
C CYS A 26 -7.84 -7.34 13.62
N GLY A 27 -7.61 -6.35 12.76
CA GLY A 27 -7.27 -6.53 11.35
C GLY A 27 -8.41 -7.03 10.45
N LYS A 28 -9.53 -7.50 11.00
CA LYS A 28 -10.66 -8.03 10.22
C LYS A 28 -11.49 -6.93 9.59
N SER A 29 -12.12 -7.25 8.45
CA SER A 29 -13.13 -6.41 7.82
C SER A 29 -14.28 -6.12 8.78
N MET A 30 -14.76 -4.88 8.77
CA MET A 30 -15.91 -4.45 9.56
C MET A 30 -17.20 -4.92 8.88
N GLN A 31 -18.27 -4.99 9.65
CA GLN A 31 -19.59 -5.34 9.15
C GLN A 31 -20.41 -4.06 8.99
N ALA A 32 -20.97 -3.84 7.81
CA ALA A 32 -21.98 -2.82 7.62
C ALA A 32 -23.30 -3.24 8.29
N ARG A 33 -23.94 -2.28 8.96
CA ARG A 33 -25.20 -2.45 9.67
C ARG A 33 -26.09 -1.26 9.35
N TYR A 34 -27.39 -1.54 9.32
CA TYR A 34 -28.41 -0.52 9.21
C TYR A 34 -29.06 -0.31 10.57
N GLU A 35 -29.51 0.91 10.83
CA GLU A 35 -30.29 1.21 12.01
C GLU A 35 -31.57 0.35 12.09
N LYS A 36 -31.98 0.02 13.32
CA LYS A 36 -33.23 -0.71 13.54
C LYS A 36 -34.43 0.16 13.14
N VAL A 37 -35.45 -0.50 12.60
CA VAL A 37 -36.76 0.11 12.29
C VAL A 37 -37.32 0.77 13.57
N GLY A 38 -37.72 2.04 13.47
CA GLY A 38 -38.31 2.81 14.57
C GLY A 38 -37.50 4.03 15.07
N ARG A 39 -36.28 4.26 14.56
CA ARG A 39 -35.60 5.55 14.77
C ARG A 39 -36.31 6.64 13.96
N MET A 40 -36.39 7.85 14.51
CA MET A 40 -36.96 9.00 13.79
C MET A 40 -36.21 9.24 12.48
N ASP A 41 -36.95 9.46 11.41
CA ASP A 41 -36.42 9.68 10.06
C ASP A 41 -35.85 11.10 9.85
N ILE A 42 -35.75 11.87 10.93
CA ILE A 42 -35.31 13.26 10.94
C ILE A 42 -34.03 13.36 11.75
N ASN A 43 -33.01 14.01 11.20
CA ASN A 43 -31.77 14.30 11.91
C ASN A 43 -32.06 15.29 13.06
N ARG A 44 -31.65 14.94 14.28
CA ARG A 44 -31.95 15.74 15.47
C ARG A 44 -31.33 17.14 15.42
N VAL A 45 -30.17 17.26 14.77
CA VAL A 45 -29.36 18.48 14.66
C VAL A 45 -29.83 19.31 13.48
N THR A 46 -29.81 18.77 12.26
CA THR A 46 -30.14 19.54 11.04
C THR A 46 -31.64 19.72 10.82
N LYS A 47 -32.48 18.91 11.49
CA LYS A 47 -33.95 18.85 11.29
C LYS A 47 -34.39 18.38 9.89
N GLU A 48 -33.45 17.91 9.08
CA GLU A 48 -33.73 17.39 7.74
C GLU A 48 -34.05 15.89 7.75
N LYS A 49 -34.71 15.43 6.69
CA LYS A 49 -34.98 14.01 6.48
C LYS A 49 -33.67 13.27 6.21
N ARG A 50 -33.51 12.11 6.83
CA ARG A 50 -32.29 11.30 6.73
C ARG A 50 -32.26 10.49 5.44
N GLU A 51 -31.13 10.52 4.77
CA GLU A 51 -30.89 9.70 3.58
C GLU A 51 -30.53 8.26 3.96
N PRO A 52 -30.59 7.30 3.02
CA PRO A 52 -30.23 5.91 3.29
C PRO A 52 -28.82 5.72 3.89
N ILE A 53 -27.83 6.49 3.42
CA ILE A 53 -26.45 6.46 3.93
C ILE A 53 -26.38 6.86 5.42
N ASP A 54 -27.20 7.81 5.85
CA ASP A 54 -27.23 8.29 7.22
C ASP A 54 -27.77 7.23 8.19
N LYS A 55 -28.43 6.19 7.68
CA LYS A 55 -28.99 5.07 8.45
C LYS A 55 -28.06 3.87 8.50
N SER A 56 -26.84 3.99 7.99
CA SER A 56 -25.88 2.91 7.89
C SER A 56 -24.56 3.24 8.59
N TYR A 57 -23.94 2.22 9.19
CA TYR A 57 -22.67 2.34 9.89
C TYR A 57 -21.86 1.05 9.79
N TYR A 58 -20.56 1.17 9.98
CA TYR A 58 -19.64 0.04 10.06
C TYR A 58 -19.29 -0.24 11.52
N ILE A 59 -19.27 -1.53 11.90
CA ILE A 59 -18.87 -1.98 13.23
C ILE A 59 -17.88 -3.14 13.14
N CYS A 60 -16.89 -3.16 14.03
CA CYS A 60 -15.95 -4.28 14.13
C CYS A 60 -16.71 -5.59 14.42
N GLN A 61 -16.58 -6.57 13.53
CA GLN A 61 -17.26 -7.86 13.64
C GLN A 61 -16.79 -8.66 14.87
N THR A 62 -15.49 -8.62 15.16
CA THR A 62 -14.89 -9.29 16.31
C THR A 62 -15.45 -8.74 17.62
N TYR A 63 -15.48 -7.41 17.76
CA TYR A 63 -16.08 -6.76 18.93
C TYR A 63 -17.57 -7.09 19.05
N ASN A 64 -18.31 -6.99 17.95
CA ASN A 64 -19.75 -7.21 17.96
C ASN A 64 -20.15 -8.66 18.32
N ARG A 65 -19.29 -9.65 18.03
CA ARG A 65 -19.55 -11.06 18.32
C ARG A 65 -18.97 -11.52 19.67
N LEU A 66 -17.76 -11.12 19.99
CA LEU A 66 -16.97 -11.64 21.11
C LEU A 66 -16.82 -10.63 22.26
N GLY A 67 -17.26 -9.39 22.07
CA GLY A 67 -17.22 -8.33 23.06
C GLY A 67 -15.84 -7.71 23.30
N LYS A 68 -15.75 -6.94 24.38
CA LYS A 68 -14.59 -6.10 24.74
C LYS A 68 -13.28 -6.86 24.99
N ASN A 69 -13.37 -8.16 25.30
CA ASN A 69 -12.19 -8.98 25.58
C ASN A 69 -11.43 -9.37 24.30
N ALA A 70 -12.10 -9.33 23.14
CA ALA A 70 -11.51 -9.72 21.86
C ALA A 70 -11.13 -8.54 20.97
N CYS A 71 -11.76 -7.37 21.16
CA CYS A 71 -11.45 -6.14 20.42
C CYS A 71 -12.06 -4.93 21.14
N THR A 72 -11.72 -3.71 20.73
CA THR A 72 -12.38 -2.48 21.19
C THR A 72 -13.53 -2.08 20.26
N SER A 73 -14.41 -1.19 20.75
CA SER A 73 -15.64 -0.76 20.09
C SER A 73 -15.40 0.16 18.88
N HIS A 74 -14.81 -0.37 17.81
CA HIS A 74 -14.67 0.37 16.56
C HIS A 74 -16.01 0.44 15.86
N LYS A 75 -16.50 1.67 15.69
CA LYS A 75 -17.70 2.01 14.97
C LYS A 75 -17.46 3.32 14.22
N ILE A 76 -17.98 3.43 13.00
CA ILE A 76 -17.99 4.68 12.23
C ILE A 76 -19.28 4.74 11.40
N GLU A 77 -19.93 5.90 11.34
CA GLU A 77 -21.11 6.09 10.50
C GLU A 77 -20.70 6.14 9.01
N ALA A 78 -21.52 5.61 8.11
CA ALA A 78 -21.15 5.52 6.70
C ALA A 78 -21.00 6.90 6.05
N ARG A 79 -21.85 7.87 6.43
CA ARG A 79 -21.75 9.27 5.97
C ARG A 79 -20.43 9.91 6.40
N ASP A 80 -20.04 9.72 7.66
CA ASP A 80 -18.79 10.29 8.19
C ASP A 80 -17.58 9.71 7.45
N LEU A 81 -17.58 8.39 7.20
CA LEU A 81 -16.54 7.73 6.43
C LEU A 81 -16.49 8.27 4.99
N TYR A 82 -17.63 8.34 4.31
CA TYR A 82 -17.74 8.85 2.94
C TYR A 82 -17.19 10.28 2.83
N ASN A 83 -17.66 11.18 3.69
CA ASN A 83 -17.24 12.58 3.70
C ASN A 83 -15.75 12.72 3.98
N LEU A 84 -15.21 11.91 4.91
CA LEU A 84 -13.79 11.89 5.23
C LEU A 84 -12.96 11.47 4.02
N VAL A 85 -13.35 10.38 3.35
CA VAL A 85 -12.64 9.89 2.16
C VAL A 85 -12.70 10.90 1.02
N LEU A 86 -13.87 11.48 0.76
CA LEU A 86 -14.07 12.48 -0.29
C LEU A 86 -13.17 13.70 -0.05
N ALA A 87 -13.18 14.22 1.19
CA ALA A 87 -12.35 15.36 1.57
C ALA A 87 -10.85 15.06 1.45
N ASP A 88 -10.43 13.83 1.78
CA ASP A 88 -9.03 13.41 1.67
C ASP A 88 -8.57 13.30 0.20
N ILE A 89 -9.39 12.67 -0.65
CA ILE A 89 -9.15 12.61 -2.11
C ILE A 89 -9.07 14.01 -2.70
N GLN A 90 -10.05 14.87 -2.45
CA GLN A 90 -10.04 16.24 -2.95
C GLN A 90 -8.81 17.02 -2.47
N LYS A 91 -8.39 16.83 -1.21
CA LYS A 91 -7.20 17.48 -0.67
C LYS A 91 -5.94 17.04 -1.43
N HIS A 92 -5.76 15.74 -1.64
CA HIS A 92 -4.60 15.21 -2.35
C HIS A 92 -4.63 15.54 -3.85
N ALA A 93 -5.82 15.53 -4.46
CA ALA A 93 -6.03 15.96 -5.84
C ALA A 93 -5.65 17.44 -6.04
N ARG A 94 -6.05 18.33 -5.12
CA ARG A 94 -5.63 19.75 -5.16
C ARG A 94 -4.12 19.89 -5.01
N LYS A 95 -3.47 19.13 -4.13
CA LYS A 95 -2.00 19.13 -4.01
C LYS A 95 -1.33 18.70 -5.33
N ALA A 96 -1.84 17.64 -5.95
CA ALA A 96 -1.34 17.15 -7.24
C ALA A 96 -1.46 18.20 -8.36
N LEU A 97 -2.54 18.98 -8.39
CA LEU A 97 -2.73 20.05 -9.38
C LEU A 97 -1.94 21.33 -9.07
N GLN A 98 -1.76 21.67 -7.80
CA GLN A 98 -1.09 22.90 -7.39
C GLN A 98 0.43 22.81 -7.55
N ASP A 99 1.03 21.71 -7.09
CA ASP A 99 2.47 21.50 -7.15
C ASP A 99 2.76 19.99 -7.15
N SER A 100 2.77 19.41 -8.35
CA SER A 100 3.03 17.99 -8.57
C SER A 100 4.43 17.58 -8.10
N ASP A 101 5.42 18.46 -8.23
CA ASP A 101 6.81 18.16 -7.90
C ASP A 101 7.03 18.16 -6.38
N ALA A 102 6.44 19.12 -5.66
CA ALA A 102 6.46 19.13 -4.21
C ALA A 102 5.67 17.94 -3.64
N PHE A 103 4.54 17.58 -4.26
CA PHE A 103 3.77 16.42 -3.82
C PHE A 103 4.50 15.11 -4.10
N TYR A 104 5.14 14.96 -5.25
CA TYR A 104 6.05 13.85 -5.56
C TYR A 104 7.13 13.73 -4.49
N THR A 105 7.86 14.82 -4.24
CA THR A 105 8.91 14.86 -3.21
C THR A 105 8.36 14.50 -1.84
N GLN A 106 7.17 14.97 -1.46
CA GLN A 106 6.52 14.61 -0.20
C GLN A 106 6.28 13.09 -0.09
N LEU A 107 5.82 12.46 -1.17
CA LEU A 107 5.51 11.03 -1.22
C LEU A 107 6.78 10.17 -1.27
N THR A 108 7.84 10.64 -1.93
CA THR A 108 9.13 9.92 -2.02
C THR A 108 10.06 10.17 -0.83
N LYS A 109 9.96 11.30 -0.12
CA LYS A 109 10.87 11.65 1.00
C LYS A 109 10.94 10.60 2.11
N LYS A 110 9.85 9.85 2.37
CA LYS A 110 9.86 8.74 3.34
C LYS A 110 10.50 7.46 2.79
N LEU A 111 10.52 7.30 1.47
CA LEU A 111 11.15 6.19 0.78
C LEU A 111 12.66 6.41 0.68
N GLU A 112 13.08 7.64 0.34
CA GLU A 112 14.47 8.02 0.06
C GLU A 112 15.45 7.88 1.24
N GLN A 113 15.03 8.10 2.49
CA GLN A 113 15.97 8.10 3.63
C GLN A 113 16.56 6.72 3.97
N LYS A 114 15.81 5.63 3.73
CA LYS A 114 16.35 4.27 3.87
C LYS A 114 16.84 3.71 2.54
N GLN A 115 16.14 4.01 1.44
CA GLN A 115 16.45 3.44 0.13
C GLN A 115 17.77 3.95 -0.46
N ASN A 116 18.15 5.23 -0.27
CA ASN A 116 19.38 5.75 -0.90
C ASN A 116 20.66 5.09 -0.37
N VAL A 117 20.73 4.77 0.92
CA VAL A 117 21.90 4.11 1.50
C VAL A 117 22.01 2.68 0.99
N ASP A 118 20.88 1.97 0.95
CA ASP A 118 20.81 0.59 0.47
C ASP A 118 21.08 0.52 -1.05
N GLU A 119 20.53 1.46 -1.85
CA GLU A 119 20.71 1.49 -3.30
C GLU A 119 22.17 1.73 -3.70
N VAL A 120 22.84 2.68 -3.05
CA VAL A 120 24.28 2.95 -3.30
C VAL A 120 25.12 1.74 -2.91
N SER A 121 24.80 1.08 -1.79
CA SER A 121 25.49 -0.14 -1.36
C SER A 121 25.27 -1.29 -2.35
N LEU A 122 24.03 -1.53 -2.77
CA LEU A 122 23.66 -2.57 -3.73
C LEU A 122 24.29 -2.35 -5.10
N LYS A 123 24.34 -1.11 -5.59
CA LYS A 123 25.04 -0.76 -6.84
C LYS A 123 26.55 -1.00 -6.75
N LYS A 124 27.18 -0.73 -5.60
CA LYS A 124 28.59 -1.06 -5.36
C LYS A 124 28.84 -2.56 -5.33
N GLU A 125 27.98 -3.31 -4.65
CA GLU A 125 28.04 -4.77 -4.59
C GLU A 125 27.88 -5.38 -6.00
N LEU A 126 26.91 -4.89 -6.78
CA LEU A 126 26.69 -5.28 -8.17
C LEU A 126 27.93 -5.09 -9.04
N ASN A 127 28.57 -3.93 -8.94
CA ASN A 127 29.79 -3.63 -9.69
C ASN A 127 30.95 -4.55 -9.28
N ALA A 128 31.11 -4.80 -7.99
CA ALA A 128 32.15 -5.69 -7.48
C ALA A 128 31.94 -7.15 -7.95
N LEU A 129 30.70 -7.66 -7.87
CA LEU A 129 30.36 -9.00 -8.36
C LEU A 129 30.53 -9.12 -9.88
N THR A 130 30.16 -8.08 -10.63
CA THR A 130 30.34 -8.06 -12.09
C THR A 130 31.82 -8.10 -12.46
N ALA A 131 32.66 -7.28 -11.81
CA ALA A 131 34.10 -7.29 -12.02
C ALA A 131 34.71 -8.65 -11.63
N ARG A 132 34.30 -9.22 -10.49
CA ARG A 132 34.79 -10.52 -10.03
C ARG A 132 34.41 -11.66 -10.99
N ASN A 133 33.20 -11.66 -11.51
CA ASN A 133 32.78 -12.65 -12.51
C ASN A 133 33.61 -12.55 -13.80
N GLN A 134 33.96 -11.34 -14.24
CA GLN A 134 34.84 -11.12 -15.39
C GLN A 134 36.28 -11.58 -15.13
N GLU A 135 36.81 -11.35 -13.92
CA GLU A 135 38.11 -11.88 -13.51
C GLU A 135 38.11 -13.42 -13.53
N ILE A 136 37.03 -14.05 -13.04
CA ILE A 136 36.88 -15.50 -13.08
C ILE A 136 36.91 -16.01 -14.53
N ASP A 137 36.24 -15.35 -15.47
CA ASP A 137 36.30 -15.71 -16.90
C ASP A 137 37.73 -15.64 -17.46
N GLN A 138 38.51 -14.65 -17.05
CA GLN A 138 39.93 -14.54 -17.42
C GLN A 138 40.78 -15.65 -16.79
N LEU A 139 40.51 -16.01 -15.54
CA LEU A 139 41.18 -17.11 -14.86
C LEU A 139 40.89 -18.45 -15.54
N PHE A 140 39.66 -18.69 -15.98
CA PHE A 140 39.31 -19.87 -16.78
C PHE A 140 40.19 -19.96 -18.04
N MET A 141 40.27 -18.87 -18.81
CA MET A 141 41.10 -18.82 -20.02
C MET A 141 42.57 -19.18 -19.73
N SER A 142 43.13 -18.63 -18.65
CA SER A 142 44.51 -18.92 -18.21
C SER A 142 44.69 -20.39 -17.80
N LEU A 143 43.75 -20.95 -17.03
CA LEU A 143 43.81 -22.35 -16.59
C LEU A 143 43.75 -23.31 -17.78
N TYR A 144 42.92 -23.02 -18.78
CA TYR A 144 42.86 -23.80 -20.02
C TYR A 144 44.19 -23.75 -20.78
N GLU A 145 44.83 -22.58 -20.86
CA GLU A 145 46.13 -22.44 -21.50
C GLU A 145 47.21 -23.24 -20.77
N ASP A 146 47.31 -23.14 -19.45
CA ASP A 146 48.28 -23.88 -18.64
C ASP A 146 48.05 -25.40 -18.71
N LYS A 147 46.78 -25.82 -18.74
CA LYS A 147 46.40 -27.22 -18.94
C LYS A 147 46.85 -27.72 -20.31
N SER A 148 46.66 -26.94 -21.38
CA SER A 148 47.07 -27.30 -22.74
C SER A 148 48.59 -27.45 -22.89
N LYS A 149 49.36 -26.67 -22.13
CA LYS A 149 50.83 -26.74 -22.07
C LYS A 149 51.36 -27.88 -21.17
N GLY A 150 50.47 -28.61 -20.49
CA GLY A 150 50.83 -29.69 -19.58
C GLY A 150 51.42 -29.20 -18.24
N ILE A 151 51.32 -27.91 -17.94
CA ILE A 151 51.78 -27.32 -16.67
C ILE A 151 50.89 -27.80 -15.51
N LEU A 152 49.58 -27.94 -15.78
CA LEU A 152 48.58 -28.33 -14.80
C LEU A 152 48.11 -29.78 -15.00
N THR A 153 48.06 -30.56 -13.92
CA THR A 153 47.50 -31.91 -13.95
C THR A 153 45.99 -31.87 -14.14
N GLU A 154 45.40 -32.92 -14.71
CA GLU A 154 43.94 -33.06 -14.86
C GLU A 154 43.19 -32.84 -13.55
N HIS A 155 43.63 -33.55 -12.50
CA HIS A 155 42.98 -33.47 -11.19
C HIS A 155 42.98 -32.05 -10.62
N ARG A 156 44.08 -31.29 -10.76
CA ARG A 156 44.15 -29.90 -10.27
C ARG A 156 43.29 -28.95 -11.10
N PHE A 157 43.26 -29.14 -12.42
CA PHE A 157 42.40 -28.37 -13.31
C PHE A 157 40.95 -28.48 -12.87
N VAL A 158 40.42 -29.71 -12.74
CA VAL A 158 39.03 -29.98 -12.33
C VAL A 158 38.69 -29.30 -11.00
N VAL A 159 39.53 -29.47 -9.97
CA VAL A 159 39.27 -28.87 -8.65
C VAL A 159 39.23 -27.33 -8.71
N MET A 160 40.16 -26.71 -9.45
CA MET A 160 40.20 -25.25 -9.57
C MET A 160 39.02 -24.72 -10.38
N THR A 161 38.66 -25.39 -11.48
CA THR A 161 37.51 -24.99 -12.31
C THR A 161 36.19 -25.14 -11.57
N GLU A 162 36.01 -26.21 -10.78
CA GLU A 162 34.81 -26.39 -9.95
C GLU A 162 34.66 -25.25 -8.93
N GLN A 163 35.75 -24.83 -8.28
CA GLN A 163 35.72 -23.73 -7.31
C GLN A 163 35.35 -22.40 -7.98
N LEU A 164 35.94 -22.10 -9.13
CA LEU A 164 35.66 -20.89 -9.90
C LEU A 164 34.22 -20.88 -10.46
N GLU A 165 33.72 -22.02 -10.94
CA GLU A 165 32.33 -22.19 -11.39
C GLU A 165 31.34 -21.95 -10.24
N GLN A 166 31.65 -22.47 -9.05
CA GLN A 166 30.84 -22.28 -7.86
C GLN A 166 30.78 -20.80 -7.46
N GLU A 167 31.94 -20.12 -7.41
CA GLU A 167 32.01 -18.69 -7.09
C GLU A 167 31.24 -17.86 -8.12
N GLN A 168 31.43 -18.13 -9.41
CA GLN A 168 30.73 -17.43 -10.49
C GLN A 168 29.21 -17.63 -10.42
N THR A 169 28.76 -18.84 -10.08
CA THR A 169 27.34 -19.15 -9.93
C THR A 169 26.73 -18.38 -8.76
N GLN A 170 27.41 -18.34 -7.61
CA GLN A 170 26.98 -17.55 -6.46
C GLN A 170 26.91 -16.05 -6.80
N GLY A 171 27.94 -15.54 -7.49
CA GLY A 171 27.99 -14.15 -7.93
C GLY A 171 26.86 -13.78 -8.91
N LYS A 172 26.54 -14.66 -9.86
CA LYS A 172 25.42 -14.49 -10.80
C LYS A 172 24.06 -14.49 -10.11
N THR A 173 23.83 -15.43 -9.20
CA THR A 173 22.58 -15.48 -8.41
C THR A 173 22.40 -14.20 -7.60
N ARG A 174 23.45 -13.78 -6.87
CA ARG A 174 23.39 -12.55 -6.08
C ARG A 174 23.17 -11.30 -6.94
N THR A 175 23.80 -11.25 -8.12
CA THR A 175 23.58 -10.20 -9.11
C THR A 175 22.11 -10.12 -9.53
N GLN A 176 21.46 -11.25 -9.81
CA GLN A 176 20.05 -11.29 -10.16
C GLN A 176 19.15 -10.77 -9.03
N GLU A 177 19.37 -11.21 -7.78
CA GLU A 177 18.63 -10.72 -6.61
C GLU A 177 18.75 -9.20 -6.43
N ILE A 178 19.95 -8.66 -6.61
CA ILE A 178 20.21 -7.23 -6.53
C ILE A 178 19.47 -6.48 -7.63
N MET A 179 19.51 -6.98 -8.88
CA MET A 179 18.82 -6.38 -10.02
C MET A 179 17.30 -6.36 -9.82
N GLU A 180 16.71 -7.45 -9.33
CA GLU A 180 15.28 -7.52 -9.01
C GLU A 180 14.89 -6.51 -7.93
N THR A 181 15.74 -6.37 -6.90
CA THR A 181 15.52 -5.41 -5.82
C THR A 181 15.55 -3.96 -6.35
N LEU A 182 16.54 -3.63 -7.18
CA LEU A 182 16.66 -2.31 -7.81
C LEU A 182 15.50 -2.01 -8.77
N SER A 183 15.03 -2.99 -9.53
CA SER A 183 13.87 -2.84 -10.43
C SER A 183 12.60 -2.47 -9.66
N ARG A 184 12.35 -3.11 -8.51
CA ARG A 184 11.19 -2.80 -7.66
C ARG A 184 11.21 -1.36 -7.11
N VAL A 185 12.39 -0.76 -6.96
CA VAL A 185 12.52 0.65 -6.55
C VAL A 185 12.10 1.58 -7.69
N ASP A 186 12.50 1.28 -8.93
CA ASP A 186 12.11 2.05 -10.12
C ASP A 186 10.60 1.98 -10.39
N ASP A 187 10.01 0.78 -10.28
CA ASP A 187 8.57 0.60 -10.44
C ASP A 187 7.77 1.42 -9.42
N ARG A 188 8.27 1.53 -8.19
CA ARG A 188 7.63 2.31 -7.13
C ARG A 188 7.70 3.83 -7.37
N SER A 189 8.74 4.31 -8.04
CA SER A 189 8.83 5.71 -8.49
C SER A 189 7.78 6.00 -9.57
N LYS A 190 7.58 5.06 -10.51
CA LYS A 190 6.51 5.15 -11.52
C LYS A 190 5.13 5.13 -10.88
N ASP A 191 4.90 4.27 -9.88
CA ASP A 191 3.63 4.22 -9.13
C ASP A 191 3.26 5.58 -8.52
N VAL A 192 4.24 6.30 -7.94
CA VAL A 192 4.01 7.64 -7.37
C VAL A 192 3.59 8.65 -8.45
N ARG A 193 4.22 8.62 -9.62
CA ARG A 193 3.86 9.51 -10.75
C ARG A 193 2.46 9.22 -11.26
N THR A 194 2.17 7.94 -11.53
CA THR A 194 0.84 7.47 -11.93
C THR A 194 -0.23 7.91 -10.93
N PHE A 195 0.04 7.77 -9.63
CA PHE A 195 -0.87 8.24 -8.60
C PHE A 195 -1.17 9.74 -8.66
N ILE A 196 -0.14 10.58 -8.82
CA ILE A 196 -0.29 12.04 -8.88
C ILE A 196 -1.15 12.43 -10.09
N GLU A 197 -0.88 11.81 -11.25
CA GLU A 197 -1.65 12.02 -12.48
C GLU A 197 -3.11 11.57 -12.34
N GLU A 198 -3.36 10.42 -11.71
CA GLU A 198 -4.72 9.91 -11.51
C GLU A 198 -5.49 10.74 -10.48
N ILE A 199 -4.90 10.98 -9.30
CA ILE A 199 -5.63 11.67 -8.24
C ILE A 199 -5.93 13.13 -8.60
N GLY A 200 -5.06 13.79 -9.37
CA GLY A 200 -5.27 15.16 -9.84
C GLY A 200 -6.57 15.36 -10.63
N GLN A 201 -7.07 14.32 -11.30
CA GLN A 201 -8.32 14.36 -12.07
C GLN A 201 -9.57 14.56 -11.20
N TYR A 202 -9.44 14.34 -9.88
CA TYR A 202 -10.56 14.34 -8.94
C TYR A 202 -10.60 15.59 -8.04
N ALA A 203 -9.92 16.67 -8.39
CA ALA A 203 -9.87 17.88 -7.54
C ALA A 203 -11.23 18.59 -7.39
N ALA A 204 -12.07 18.52 -8.42
CA ALA A 204 -13.42 19.07 -8.46
C ALA A 204 -14.51 18.00 -8.28
N VAL A 205 -14.15 16.78 -7.87
CA VAL A 205 -15.14 15.72 -7.68
C VAL A 205 -16.09 16.08 -6.55
N GLU A 206 -17.40 16.04 -6.80
CA GLU A 206 -18.42 16.37 -5.80
C GLU A 206 -18.90 15.13 -5.04
N GLU A 207 -18.85 13.96 -5.68
CA GLU A 207 -19.34 12.69 -5.13
C GLU A 207 -18.37 11.54 -5.41
N LEU A 208 -18.25 10.60 -4.47
CA LEU A 208 -17.51 9.37 -4.68
C LEU A 208 -18.42 8.33 -5.31
N ASP A 209 -17.97 7.79 -6.44
CA ASP A 209 -18.53 6.57 -6.99
C ASP A 209 -17.61 5.36 -6.70
N GLU A 210 -18.12 4.17 -7.01
CA GLU A 210 -17.42 2.90 -6.81
C GLU A 210 -16.12 2.83 -7.62
N ALA A 211 -16.10 3.42 -8.81
CA ALA A 211 -14.95 3.38 -9.71
C ALA A 211 -13.79 4.22 -9.14
N ILE A 212 -14.07 5.41 -8.61
CA ILE A 212 -13.09 6.27 -7.95
C ILE A 212 -12.49 5.56 -6.74
N VAL A 213 -13.34 4.99 -5.88
CA VAL A 213 -12.90 4.30 -4.66
C VAL A 213 -12.03 3.10 -5.01
N HIS A 214 -12.47 2.21 -5.91
CA HIS A 214 -11.69 1.02 -6.28
C HIS A 214 -10.40 1.36 -7.02
N ARG A 215 -10.39 2.45 -7.79
CA ARG A 215 -9.18 2.90 -8.48
C ARG A 215 -8.13 3.48 -7.54
N LEU A 216 -8.54 4.33 -6.61
CA LEU A 216 -7.60 5.08 -5.78
C LEU A 216 -7.24 4.35 -4.47
N ILE A 217 -8.19 3.64 -3.85
CA ILE A 217 -8.08 3.17 -2.47
C ILE A 217 -7.86 1.65 -2.42
N ASP A 218 -6.75 1.24 -1.80
CA ASP A 218 -6.46 -0.16 -1.45
C ASP A 218 -7.34 -0.59 -0.28
N LYS A 219 -7.25 0.14 0.83
CA LYS A 219 -8.04 -0.15 2.03
C LYS A 219 -8.19 1.04 2.94
N ILE A 220 -9.23 0.98 3.78
CA ILE A 220 -9.46 1.94 4.85
C ILE A 220 -9.37 1.20 6.18
N VAL A 221 -8.66 1.77 7.15
CA VAL A 221 -8.47 1.20 8.49
C VAL A 221 -9.04 2.15 9.54
N ILE A 222 -9.95 1.64 10.36
CA ILE A 222 -10.65 2.39 11.41
C ILE A 222 -10.01 2.07 12.76
N GLY A 223 -9.50 3.12 13.39
CA GLY A 223 -8.88 3.10 14.70
C GLY A 223 -9.84 3.40 15.84
N GLN A 224 -9.26 3.39 17.04
CA GLN A 224 -9.99 3.69 18.26
C GLN A 224 -10.37 5.16 18.33
N ILE A 225 -11.41 5.43 19.13
CA ILE A 225 -11.78 6.78 19.51
C ILE A 225 -11.01 7.12 20.78
N HIS A 226 -10.30 8.24 20.76
CA HIS A 226 -9.62 8.81 21.92
C HIS A 226 -10.06 10.27 22.11
N VAL A 227 -9.74 10.85 23.27
CA VAL A 227 -10.09 12.24 23.58
C VAL A 227 -8.84 13.09 23.49
N GLU A 228 -8.84 14.08 22.60
CA GLU A 228 -7.81 15.10 22.47
C GLU A 228 -8.46 16.45 22.75
N ASN A 229 -7.90 17.24 23.68
CA ASN A 229 -8.41 18.57 24.04
C ASN A 229 -9.92 18.62 24.41
N GLY A 230 -10.46 17.53 24.97
CA GLY A 230 -11.88 17.42 25.32
C GLY A 230 -12.81 17.00 24.18
N GLU A 231 -12.28 16.86 22.95
CA GLU A 231 -13.01 16.40 21.79
C GLU A 231 -12.72 14.92 21.49
N LYS A 232 -13.74 14.19 21.02
CA LYS A 232 -13.56 12.80 20.58
C LYS A 232 -12.96 12.78 19.19
N VAL A 233 -11.76 12.25 19.07
CA VAL A 233 -11.05 12.07 17.81
C VAL A 233 -10.99 10.58 17.47
N GLN A 234 -11.29 10.24 16.22
CA GLN A 234 -11.16 8.87 15.71
C GLN A 234 -10.13 8.83 14.61
N ARG A 235 -9.14 7.96 14.75
CA ARG A 235 -8.14 7.77 13.70
C ARG A 235 -8.73 6.94 12.56
N VAL A 236 -8.72 7.49 11.35
CA VAL A 236 -9.04 6.77 10.12
C VAL A 236 -7.82 6.84 9.20
N LYS A 237 -7.32 5.69 8.76
CA LYS A 237 -6.21 5.60 7.80
C LYS A 237 -6.77 5.21 6.44
N ILE A 238 -6.45 5.99 5.42
CA ILE A 238 -6.73 5.67 4.02
C ILE A 238 -5.41 5.22 3.39
N VAL A 239 -5.42 4.04 2.80
CA VAL A 239 -4.28 3.46 2.09
C VAL A 239 -4.62 3.48 0.60
N TYR A 240 -3.79 4.17 -0.19
CA TYR A 240 -3.96 4.30 -1.64
C TYR A 240 -3.18 3.19 -2.37
N ASN A 241 -3.72 2.72 -3.51
CA ASN A 241 -3.17 1.57 -4.27
C ASN A 241 -1.68 1.71 -4.64
N PHE A 242 -1.24 2.92 -4.98
CA PHE A 242 0.11 3.18 -5.49
C PHE A 242 1.10 3.67 -4.42
N VAL A 243 0.61 4.42 -3.44
CA VAL A 243 1.48 5.19 -2.52
C VAL A 243 1.27 4.85 -1.04
N GLY A 244 0.30 4.01 -0.72
CA GLY A 244 0.00 3.62 0.66
C GLY A 244 -0.66 4.73 1.48
N GLU A 245 -0.37 4.77 2.80
CA GLU A 245 -0.94 5.79 3.71
C GLU A 245 -0.23 7.14 3.55
N ILE A 246 -0.98 8.16 3.12
CA ILE A 246 -0.49 9.54 3.11
C ILE A 246 -0.81 10.17 4.47
N LYS A 247 0.20 10.28 5.34
CA LYS A 247 0.02 10.90 6.66
C LYS A 247 -0.29 12.39 6.50
N LYS A 248 -1.25 12.88 7.28
CA LYS A 248 -1.47 14.32 7.44
C LYS A 248 -0.20 14.95 8.02
N GLU A 249 0.20 16.10 7.49
CA GLU A 249 1.21 16.96 8.12
C GLU A 249 0.64 17.37 9.48
N THR A 250 1.31 16.97 10.55
CA THR A 250 1.05 17.50 11.89
C THR A 250 1.45 18.96 11.84
N THR A 251 0.46 19.85 11.75
CA THR A 251 0.66 21.29 11.99
C THR A 251 0.38 21.56 13.46
#